data_AF-A0A3C0YB83-F1
#
_entry.id   AF-A0A3C0YB83-F1
#
_cell.length_a   1.000
_cell.length_b   1.000
_cell.length_c   1.000
_cell.angle_alpha   90.00
_cell.angle_beta   90.00
_cell.angle_gamma   90.00
#
_symmetry.space_group_name_H-M   'P 1'
#
loop_
_entity.id
_entity.type
_entity.pdbx_description
1 polymer ?
#
loop_
_entity_poly.entity_id
_entity_poly.type
_entity_poly.pdbx_seq_one_letter_code
_entity_poly.pdbx_strand_id
1 'polypeptide(L)' 'MTTTTPSGLQYEDTVLGTGAIAKAGQRVKVHYTGWLYNNDVQGAKFDSSKDRGQPFQFSLGAGEVIRGWD' A
#
# COMPACT_ATOMS: atom_id res chain seq x y z
N MET A 1 0.29 -10.74 -11.89
CA MET A 1 -0.50 -11.88 -11.36
C MET A 1 -0.89 -11.54 -9.94
N THR A 2 -2.17 -11.66 -9.60
CA THR A 2 -2.66 -11.40 -8.24
C THR A 2 -2.27 -12.54 -7.28
N THR A 3 -1.65 -12.18 -6.16
CA THR A 3 -1.37 -13.09 -5.04
C THR A 3 -2.43 -12.88 -3.97
N THR A 4 -2.99 -13.98 -3.45
CA THR A 4 -3.95 -13.96 -2.34
C THR A 4 -3.32 -14.57 -1.10
N THR A 5 -3.33 -13.86 0.02
CA THR A 5 -2.83 -14.36 1.31
C THR A 5 -3.89 -15.21 2.04
N PRO A 6 -3.51 -15.99 3.08
CA PRO A 6 -4.47 -16.71 3.91
C PRO A 6 -5.52 -15.82 4.60
N SER A 7 -5.23 -14.52 4.79
CA SER A 7 -6.19 -13.56 5.35
C SER A 7 -7.20 -13.05 4.32
N GLY A 8 -7.09 -13.48 3.06
CA GLY A 8 -7.90 -12.97 1.95
C GLY A 8 -7.39 -11.64 1.37
N LEU A 9 -6.26 -11.11 1.86
CA LEU A 9 -5.66 -9.92 1.25
C LEU A 9 -5.14 -10.28 -0.14
N GLN A 10 -5.46 -9.45 -1.12
CA GLN A 10 -4.98 -9.60 -2.48
C GLN A 10 -4.04 -8.47 -2.84
N TYR A 11 -2.94 -8.79 -3.52
CA TYR A 11 -2.02 -7.78 -4.05
C TYR A 11 -1.45 -8.22 -5.40
N GLU A 12 -1.03 -7.24 -6.18
CA GLU A 12 -0.37 -7.44 -7.46
C GLU A 12 0.72 -6.39 -7.66
N ASP A 13 1.91 -6.84 -8.04
CA ASP A 13 2.96 -5.95 -8.54
C ASP A 13 2.67 -5.60 -9.99
N THR A 14 2.30 -4.33 -10.23
CA THR A 14 2.07 -3.81 -11.59
C THR A 14 3.39 -3.48 -12.30
N VAL A 15 4.40 -3.06 -11.52
CA VAL A 15 5.76 -2.81 -11.99
C VAL A 15 6.73 -3.28 -10.91
N LEU A 16 7.58 -4.26 -11.25
CA LEU A 16 8.59 -4.77 -10.33
C LEU A 16 9.77 -3.81 -10.23
N GLY A 17 10.13 -3.44 -9.01
CA GLY A 17 11.37 -2.72 -8.72
C GLY A 17 12.60 -3.64 -8.83
N THR A 18 13.75 -3.06 -9.16
CA THR A 18 15.04 -3.78 -9.25
C THR A 18 15.97 -3.51 -8.05
N GLY A 19 15.50 -2.73 -7.09
CA GLY A 19 16.26 -2.34 -5.90
C GLY A 19 16.29 -3.44 -4.82
N ALA A 20 17.01 -3.16 -3.74
CA ALA A 20 17.01 -4.02 -2.57
C ALA A 20 15.62 -4.12 -1.94
N ILE A 21 15.29 -5.30 -1.44
CA ILE A 21 14.02 -5.56 -0.73
C ILE A 21 13.98 -4.72 0.56
N ALA A 22 12.88 -3.99 0.75
CA ALA A 22 12.62 -3.24 1.98
C ALA A 22 12.37 -4.20 3.15
N LYS A 23 12.85 -3.85 4.34
CA LYS A 23 12.81 -4.70 5.54
C LYS A 23 12.23 -3.95 6.72
N ALA A 24 11.56 -4.68 7.61
CA ALA A 24 11.05 -4.15 8.87
C ALA A 24 12.15 -3.36 9.64
N GLY A 25 11.75 -2.24 10.25
CA GLY A 25 12.63 -1.28 10.92
C GLY A 25 13.18 -0.18 10.01
N GLN A 26 13.06 -0.30 8.69
CA GLN A 26 13.48 0.77 7.77
C GLN A 26 12.44 1.90 7.73
N ARG A 27 12.91 3.15 7.61
CA ARG A 27 12.04 4.26 7.23
C ARG A 27 11.81 4.23 5.73
N VAL A 28 10.55 4.16 5.33
CA VAL A 28 10.14 4.13 3.92
C VAL A 28 9.36 5.39 3.56
N LYS A 29 9.42 5.76 2.28
CA LYS A 29 8.68 6.90 1.71
C LYS A 29 7.94 6.43 0.46
N VAL A 30 6.64 6.67 0.41
CA VAL A 30 5.77 6.14 -0.65
C VAL A 30 4.71 7.14 -1.07
N HIS A 31 4.30 7.02 -2.34
CA HIS A 31 3.04 7.57 -2.78
C HIS A 31 1.98 6.47 -2.80
N TYR A 32 0.82 6.75 -2.21
CA TYR A 32 -0.37 5.92 -2.26
C TYR A 32 -1.60 6.72 -2.73
N THR A 33 -2.62 5.99 -3.14
CA THR A 33 -4.00 6.46 -3.29
C THR A 33 -4.93 5.32 -2.85
N GLY A 34 -5.97 5.65 -2.10
CA GLY A 34 -6.90 4.68 -1.53
C GLY A 34 -8.34 4.92 -1.95
N TRP A 35 -9.07 3.83 -2.20
CA TRP A 35 -10.49 3.84 -2.58
C TRP A 35 -11.28 2.86 -1.70
N LEU A 36 -12.55 3.17 -1.48
CA LEU A 36 -13.51 2.27 -0.85
C LEU A 36 -14.18 1.42 -1.92
N TYR A 37 -14.21 0.09 -1.74
CA TYR A 37 -14.88 -0.83 -2.65
C TYR A 37 -16.20 -1.31 -2.06
N ASN A 38 -17.18 -1.57 -2.93
CA ASN A 38 -18.43 -2.21 -2.56
C ASN A 38 -18.78 -3.27 -3.61
N ASN A 39 -18.83 -4.54 -3.20
CA ASN A 39 -19.09 -5.68 -4.10
C ASN A 39 -18.21 -5.65 -5.36
N ASP A 40 -16.89 -5.55 -5.18
CA ASP A 40 -15.87 -5.46 -6.24
C ASP A 40 -15.97 -4.24 -7.18
N VAL A 41 -16.92 -3.34 -6.93
CA VAL A 41 -17.02 -2.06 -7.63
C VAL A 41 -16.21 -1.02 -6.86
N GLN A 42 -15.25 -0.41 -7.55
CA GLN A 42 -14.49 0.71 -7.01
C GLN A 42 -15.42 1.90 -6.75
N GLY A 43 -15.41 2.39 -5.52
CA GLY A 43 -16.19 3.55 -5.08
C GLY A 43 -15.32 4.79 -4.90
N ALA A 44 -15.68 5.60 -3.89
CA ALA A 44 -15.04 6.89 -3.65
C ALA A 44 -13.56 6.74 -3.27
N LYS A 45 -12.73 7.62 -3.83
CA LYS A 45 -11.37 7.86 -3.33
C LYS A 45 -11.49 8.46 -1.93
N PHE A 46 -10.89 7.83 -0.93
CA PHE A 46 -10.90 8.36 0.44
C PHE A 46 -9.65 9.19 0.74
N ASP A 47 -8.51 8.87 0.12
CA ASP A 47 -7.28 9.64 0.31
C ASP A 47 -6.24 9.47 -0.82
N SER A 48 -5.37 10.46 -1.02
CA SER A 48 -4.21 10.36 -1.92
C SER A 48 -3.06 11.27 -1.51
N SER A 49 -1.88 10.68 -1.36
CA SER A 49 -0.62 11.42 -1.24
C SER A 49 -0.24 12.18 -2.52
N LYS A 50 -0.71 11.71 -3.69
CA LYS A 50 -0.41 12.35 -4.98
C LYS A 50 -1.20 13.64 -5.16
N ASP A 51 -2.47 13.67 -4.71
CA ASP A 51 -3.28 14.90 -4.71
C ASP A 51 -2.62 16.01 -3.87
N ARG A 52 -1.96 15.63 -2.76
CA ARG A 52 -1.21 16.56 -1.91
C ARG A 52 0.17 16.93 -2.43
N GLY A 53 0.71 16.19 -3.41
CA GLY A 53 2.09 16.33 -3.86
C GLY A 53 3.15 15.97 -2.80
N GLN A 54 2.75 15.31 -1.71
CA GLN A 54 3.64 14.98 -0.59
C GLN A 54 3.62 13.48 -0.29
N PRO A 55 4.75 12.77 -0.43
CA PRO A 55 4.87 11.38 -0.05
C PRO A 55 4.63 11.16 1.45
N PHE A 56 4.06 10.01 1.79
CA PHE A 56 3.93 9.57 3.17
C PHE A 56 5.17 8.81 3.63
N GLN A 57 5.53 8.96 4.90
CA GLN A 57 6.70 8.33 5.50
C GLN A 57 6.31 7.62 6.78
N PHE A 58 6.80 6.39 6.95
CA PHE A 58 6.51 5.56 8.11
C PHE A 58 7.66 4.58 8.37
N SER A 59 7.62 3.94 9.55
CA SER A 59 8.54 2.87 9.91
C SER A 59 7.93 1.52 9.50
N LEU A 60 8.58 0.81 8.58
CA LEU A 60 8.08 -0.47 8.06
C LEU A 60 8.06 -1.53 9.18
N GLY A 61 6.98 -2.28 9.30
CA GLY A 61 6.75 -3.30 10.33
C GLY A 61 6.35 -2.74 11.71
N ALA A 62 6.09 -1.44 11.84
CA ALA A 62 5.75 -0.82 13.12
C ALA A 62 4.23 -0.72 13.41
N GLY A 63 3.38 -1.14 12.48
CA GLY A 63 1.92 -1.07 12.63
C GLY A 63 1.34 0.35 12.52
N GLU A 64 2.08 1.27 11.89
CA GLU A 64 1.68 2.68 11.69
C GLU A 64 0.65 2.88 10.57
N VAL A 65 0.31 1.81 9.85
CA VAL A 65 -0.51 1.84 8.64
C VAL A 65 -1.69 0.86 8.70
N ILE A 66 -2.57 0.92 7.69
CA ILE A 66 -3.71 0.00 7.57
C ILE A 66 -3.19 -1.45 7.61
N ARG A 67 -3.78 -2.29 8.47
CA ARG A 67 -3.41 -3.71 8.58
C ARG A 67 -3.46 -4.39 7.21
N GLY A 68 -2.39 -5.11 6.89
CA GLY A 68 -2.20 -5.74 5.58
C GLY A 68 -1.43 -4.89 4.59
N TRP A 69 -1.16 -3.60 4.88
CA TRP A 69 -0.23 -2.79 4.10
C TRP A 69 1.22 -2.90 4.61
N ASP A 70 1.39 -3.01 5.93
CA ASP A 70 2.70 -3.14 6.58
C ASP A 70 3.40 -4.48 6.30
#